data_AF-A0A959ZY77-F1
#
_entry.id   AF-A0A959ZY77-F1
#
_cell.length_a   1.000
_cell.length_b   1.000
_cell.length_c   1.000
_cell.angle_alpha   90.00
_cell.angle_beta   90.00
_cell.angle_gamma   90.00
#
_symmetry.space_group_name_H-M   'P 1'
#
loop_
_entity.id
_entity.type
_entity.pdbx_description
1 polymer ?
#
loop_
_entity_poly.entity_id
_entity_poly.type
_entity_poly.pdbx_seq_one_letter_code
_entity_poly.pdbx_strand_id
1 'polypeptide(L)'
;LGSAAELFLSLASTHPMVRALSTPEGEGLVALATVRGGELLIGMTDRLSELITANWPDVDPEGARLLAATLVRLAISHAVLPTGPPEETAADIVAILGPYIDELLT
;
A
#
# COMPACT_ATOMS: atom_id res chain seq x y z
N LEU A 1 -8.94 9.87 6.53
CA LEU A 1 -8.49 8.48 6.22
C LEU A 1 -9.11 7.94 4.95
N GLY A 2 -10.44 7.85 4.84
CA GLY A 2 -11.14 7.47 3.59
C GLY A 2 -10.58 8.15 2.35
N SER A 3 -10.55 9.48 2.34
CA SER A 3 -10.02 10.25 1.20
C SER A 3 -8.52 10.08 0.95
N ALA A 4 -7.72 9.71 1.96
CA ALA A 4 -6.27 9.48 1.80
C ALA A 4 -5.97 8.08 1.25
N ALA A 5 -6.71 7.06 1.70
CA ALA A 5 -6.66 5.71 1.16
C ALA A 5 -7.16 5.68 -0.29
N GLU A 6 -8.24 6.40 -0.59
CA GLU A 6 -8.78 6.57 -1.94
C GLU A 6 -7.78 7.27 -2.88
N LEU A 7 -7.14 8.35 -2.42
CA LEU A 7 -6.06 9.03 -3.17
C LEU A 7 -4.88 8.09 -3.40
N PHE A 8 -4.46 7.35 -2.37
CA PHE A 8 -3.36 6.41 -2.49
C PHE A 8 -3.67 5.29 -3.48
N LEU A 9 -4.87 4.69 -3.45
CA LEU A 9 -5.28 3.65 -4.39
C LEU A 9 -5.49 4.19 -5.81
N SER A 10 -5.99 5.42 -5.96
CA SER A 10 -6.05 6.09 -7.27
C SER A 10 -4.66 6.37 -7.84
N LEU A 11 -3.71 6.82 -7.00
CA LEU A 11 -2.32 7.04 -7.41
C LEU A 11 -1.59 5.72 -7.68
N ALA A 12 -1.86 4.67 -6.89
CA ALA A 12 -1.30 3.34 -7.07
C ALA A 12 -1.81 2.71 -8.37
N SER A 13 -3.11 2.75 -8.65
CA SER A 13 -3.70 2.21 -9.88
C SER A 13 -3.22 2.92 -11.15
N THR A 14 -2.81 4.18 -11.04
CA THR A 14 -2.21 4.95 -12.14
C THR A 14 -0.69 4.81 -12.21
N HIS A 15 -0.04 4.22 -11.20
CA HIS A 15 1.41 4.09 -11.14
C HIS A 15 1.92 3.20 -12.30
N PRO A 16 2.93 3.65 -13.07
CA PRO A 16 3.40 2.93 -14.26
C PRO A 16 3.81 1.48 -13.98
N MET A 17 4.43 1.20 -12.83
CA MET A 17 4.75 -0.18 -12.44
C MET A 17 3.51 -1.02 -12.16
N VAL A 18 2.52 -0.46 -11.47
CA VAL A 18 1.27 -1.18 -11.18
C VAL A 18 0.55 -1.52 -12.48
N ARG A 19 0.46 -0.56 -13.40
CA ARG A 19 -0.12 -0.79 -14.73
C ARG A 19 0.67 -1.80 -15.56
N ALA A 20 2.00 -1.81 -15.42
CA ALA A 20 2.86 -2.78 -16.09
C ALA A 20 2.69 -4.21 -15.57
N LEU A 21 2.19 -4.40 -14.33
CA LEU A 21 1.85 -5.73 -13.81
C LEU A 21 0.55 -6.29 -14.41
N SER A 22 -0.29 -5.43 -15.01
CA SER A 22 -1.58 -5.82 -15.61
C SER A 22 -1.49 -6.16 -17.10
N THR A 23 -0.31 -6.13 -17.72
CA THR A 23 -0.12 -6.50 -19.14
C THR A 23 0.51 -7.88 -19.29
N PRO A 24 0.35 -8.58 -20.44
CA PRO A 24 1.01 -9.86 -20.70
C PRO A 24 2.54 -9.79 -20.65
N GLU A 25 3.15 -8.66 -21.05
CA GLU A 25 4.59 -8.41 -20.84
C GLU A 25 4.96 -8.21 -19.36
N GLY A 26 3.96 -7.95 -18.52
CA GLY A 26 4.06 -7.82 -17.07
C GLY A 26 4.40 -9.10 -16.34
N GLU A 27 4.09 -10.28 -16.88
CA GLU A 27 4.47 -11.57 -16.26
C GLU A 27 5.99 -11.71 -16.09
N GLY A 28 6.77 -11.22 -17.06
CA GLY A 28 8.23 -11.14 -16.96
C GLY A 28 8.72 -10.13 -15.93
N LEU A 29 7.95 -9.05 -15.72
CA LEU A 29 8.19 -8.05 -14.69
C LEU A 29 7.81 -8.56 -13.29
N VAL A 30 6.75 -9.38 -13.17
CA VAL A 30 6.34 -10.11 -11.97
C VAL A 30 7.39 -11.17 -11.60
N ALA A 31 7.97 -11.87 -12.58
CA ALA A 31 9.08 -12.80 -12.34
C ALA A 31 10.36 -12.08 -11.86
N LEU A 32 10.68 -10.92 -12.43
CA LEU A 32 11.76 -10.05 -11.93
C LEU A 32 11.43 -9.42 -10.57
N ALA A 33 10.17 -9.09 -10.32
CA ALA A 33 9.62 -8.57 -9.08
C ALA A 33 9.24 -9.67 -8.07
N THR A 34 9.55 -10.94 -8.32
CA THR A 34 9.49 -12.01 -7.29
C THR A 34 10.90 -12.38 -6.84
N VAL A 35 11.90 -12.22 -7.70
CA VAL A 35 13.34 -12.29 -7.32
C VAL A 35 13.82 -11.00 -6.64
N ARG A 36 13.37 -9.81 -7.09
CA ARG A 36 13.61 -8.49 -6.46
C ARG A 36 12.37 -7.90 -5.76
N GLY A 37 11.31 -8.70 -5.63
CA GLY A 37 10.07 -8.28 -4.96
C GLY A 37 10.24 -7.91 -3.52
N GLY A 38 11.13 -8.62 -2.82
CA GLY A 38 11.50 -8.30 -1.45
C GLY A 38 12.07 -6.89 -1.33
N GLU A 39 13.02 -6.50 -2.18
CA GLU A 39 13.66 -5.18 -2.13
C GLU A 39 12.69 -4.04 -2.49
N LEU A 40 11.83 -4.25 -3.49
CA LEU A 40 10.79 -3.28 -3.84
C LEU A 40 9.78 -3.10 -2.70
N LEU A 41 9.34 -4.19 -2.09
CA LEU A 41 8.39 -4.16 -0.99
C LEU A 41 8.99 -3.51 0.26
N ILE A 42 10.26 -3.81 0.56
CA ILE A 42 11.02 -3.17 1.64
C ILE A 42 11.14 -1.67 1.38
N GLY A 43 11.57 -1.25 0.19
CA GLY A 43 11.71 0.17 -0.14
C GLY A 43 10.40 0.95 -0.08
N MET A 44 9.29 0.37 -0.55
CA MET A 44 7.96 0.99 -0.43
C MET A 44 7.50 1.06 1.03
N THR A 45 7.76 0.01 1.81
CA THR A 45 7.43 -0.04 3.25
C THR A 45 8.20 1.03 4.01
N ASP A 46 9.52 1.10 3.82
CA ASP A 46 10.39 2.07 4.49
C ASP A 46 9.95 3.50 4.13
N ARG A 47 9.70 3.77 2.84
CA ARG A 47 9.27 5.10 2.40
C ARG A 47 7.91 5.51 2.97
N LEU A 48 6.95 4.59 3.03
CA LEU A 48 5.64 4.88 3.61
C LEU A 48 5.73 5.02 5.14
N SER A 49 6.56 4.22 5.80
CA SER A 49 6.82 4.33 7.23
C SER A 49 7.42 5.69 7.59
N GLU A 50 8.38 6.20 6.80
CA GLU A 50 8.92 7.55 6.95
C GLU A 50 7.85 8.63 6.80
N LEU A 51 6.93 8.47 5.84
CA LEU A 51 5.84 9.43 5.67
C LEU A 51 4.87 9.39 6.84
N ILE A 52 4.58 8.21 7.39
CA ILE A 52 3.71 8.06 8.56
C ILE A 52 4.35 8.77 9.77
N THR A 53 5.60 8.46 10.10
CA THR A 53 6.28 9.04 11.26
C THR A 53 6.59 10.54 11.10
N ALA A 54 6.79 11.01 9.86
CA ALA A 54 6.94 12.45 9.60
C ALA A 54 5.65 13.25 9.80
N ASN A 55 4.47 12.64 9.56
CA ASN A 55 3.18 13.30 9.71
C ASN A 55 2.55 13.06 11.09
N TRP A 56 2.91 11.97 11.76
CA TRP A 56 2.46 11.61 13.11
C TRP A 56 3.67 11.32 14.00
N PRO A 57 4.30 12.38 14.56
CA PRO A 57 5.59 12.27 15.23
C PRO A 57 5.56 11.48 16.54
N ASP A 58 4.38 11.32 17.15
CA ASP A 58 4.20 10.63 18.44
C ASP A 58 3.93 9.12 18.28
N VAL A 59 3.84 8.62 17.04
CA VAL A 59 3.49 7.21 16.75
C VAL A 59 4.70 6.31 16.91
N ASP A 60 4.51 5.14 17.50
CA ASP A 60 5.55 4.10 17.59
C ASP A 60 6.10 3.73 16.20
N PRO A 61 7.42 3.85 15.95
CA PRO A 61 8.02 3.54 14.66
C PRO A 61 7.78 2.10 14.19
N GLU A 62 7.73 1.13 15.10
CA GLU A 62 7.49 -0.27 14.73
C GLU A 62 6.03 -0.45 14.28
N GLY A 63 5.09 0.16 15.00
CA GLY A 63 3.69 0.21 14.58
C GLY A 63 3.45 0.93 13.24
N ALA A 64 4.14 2.05 13.00
CA ALA A 64 4.12 2.74 11.72
C ALA A 64 4.65 1.86 10.57
N ARG A 65 5.74 1.11 10.83
CA ARG A 65 6.31 0.15 9.87
C ARG A 65 5.36 -0.99 9.59
N LEU A 66 4.66 -1.52 10.60
CA LEU A 66 3.66 -2.57 10.46
C LEU A 66 2.48 -2.11 9.59
N LEU A 67 1.95 -0.92 9.87
CA LEU A 67 0.89 -0.29 9.08
C LEU A 67 1.31 -0.11 7.61
N ALA A 68 2.51 0.44 7.38
CA ALA A 68 3.07 0.64 6.05
C ALA A 68 3.21 -0.68 5.28
N ALA A 69 3.82 -1.69 5.91
CA ALA A 69 4.06 -3.00 5.33
C ALA A 69 2.74 -3.68 4.90
N THR A 70 1.69 -3.50 5.69
CA THR A 70 0.36 -4.07 5.45
C THR A 70 -0.34 -3.34 4.31
N LEU A 71 -0.37 -2.00 4.34
CA LEU A 71 -0.98 -1.17 3.31
C LEU A 71 -0.35 -1.40 1.93
N VAL A 72 0.98 -1.47 1.85
CA VAL A 72 1.69 -1.71 0.58
C VAL A 72 1.28 -3.06 -0.02
N ARG A 73 1.20 -4.12 0.80
CA ARG A 73 0.80 -5.46 0.32
C ARG A 73 -0.64 -5.47 -0.18
N LEU A 74 -1.57 -4.84 0.55
CA LEU A 74 -2.96 -4.74 0.13
C LEU A 74 -3.10 -3.97 -1.18
N ALA A 75 -2.42 -2.82 -1.29
CA ALA A 75 -2.46 -2.02 -2.51
C ALA A 75 -1.88 -2.76 -3.73
N ILE A 76 -0.76 -3.48 -3.58
CA ILE A 76 -0.21 -4.32 -4.65
C ILE A 76 -1.20 -5.43 -5.00
N SER A 77 -1.80 -6.10 -4.00
CA SER A 77 -2.76 -7.17 -4.24
C SER A 77 -3.97 -6.68 -5.03
N HIS A 78 -4.59 -5.57 -4.64
CA HIS A 78 -5.75 -5.00 -5.33
C HIS A 78 -5.42 -4.35 -6.67
N ALA A 79 -4.17 -3.89 -6.84
CA ALA A 79 -3.66 -3.42 -8.13
C ALA A 79 -3.49 -4.56 -9.14
N VAL A 80 -2.97 -5.71 -8.70
CA VAL A 80 -2.73 -6.88 -9.54
C VAL A 80 -4.03 -7.66 -9.80
N LEU A 81 -4.86 -7.82 -8.77
CA LEU A 81 -6.13 -8.55 -8.84
C LEU A 81 -7.27 -7.70 -8.27
N PRO A 82 -7.81 -6.75 -9.05
CA PRO A 82 -8.90 -5.91 -8.61
C PRO A 82 -10.16 -6.73 -8.32
N THR A 83 -10.76 -6.51 -7.15
CA THR A 83 -11.99 -7.19 -6.71
C THR A 83 -13.25 -6.34 -6.94
N GLY A 84 -13.09 -5.07 -7.28
CA GLY A 84 -14.17 -4.10 -7.47
C GLY A 84 -13.63 -2.70 -7.78
N PRO A 85 -14.49 -1.67 -7.73
CA PRO A 85 -14.08 -0.28 -7.86
C PRO A 85 -13.01 0.13 -6.81
N PRO A 86 -12.05 1.01 -7.15
CA PRO A 86 -11.03 1.47 -6.21
C PRO A 86 -11.59 2.13 -4.94
N GLU A 87 -12.71 2.84 -5.07
CA GLU A 87 -13.39 3.54 -3.98
C GLU A 87 -13.94 2.55 -2.93
N GLU A 88 -14.55 1.45 -3.37
CA GLU A 88 -15.06 0.39 -2.50
C GLU A 88 -13.90 -0.33 -1.79
N THR A 89 -12.85 -0.64 -2.53
CA THR A 89 -11.62 -1.24 -1.96
C THR A 89 -10.98 -0.33 -0.91
N ALA A 90 -10.96 0.99 -1.15
CA ALA A 90 -10.46 1.96 -0.18
C ALA A 90 -11.27 1.96 1.11
N ALA A 91 -12.60 1.90 1.00
CA ALA A 91 -13.50 1.85 2.13
C ALA A 91 -13.27 0.57 2.97
N ASP A 92 -13.12 -0.58 2.33
CA ASP A 92 -12.85 -1.86 2.99
C ASP A 92 -11.51 -1.84 3.75
N ILE A 93 -10.45 -1.34 3.12
CA ILE A 93 -9.13 -1.22 3.76
C ILE A 93 -9.20 -0.30 4.98
N VAL A 94 -9.93 0.82 4.89
CA VAL A 94 -10.12 1.76 6.01
C VAL A 94 -10.95 1.14 7.13
N ALA A 95 -11.98 0.36 6.81
CA ALA A 95 -12.79 -0.34 7.81
C ALA A 95 -11.96 -1.34 8.63
N ILE A 96 -10.98 -1.99 7.99
CA ILE A 96 -10.10 -2.98 8.63
C ILE A 96 -8.97 -2.31 9.42
N LEU A 97 -8.28 -1.34 8.82
CA LEU A 97 -7.08 -0.73 9.42
C LEU A 97 -7.38 0.47 10.32
N GLY A 98 -8.58 1.06 10.22
CA GLY A 98 -9.00 2.21 11.02
C GLY A 98 -8.78 2.04 12.52
N PRO A 99 -9.26 0.94 13.15
CA PRO A 99 -9.06 0.71 14.58
C PRO A 99 -7.59 0.68 15.01
N TYR A 100 -6.71 0.12 14.16
CA TYR A 100 -5.28 0.07 14.44
C TYR A 100 -4.62 1.45 14.30
N ILE A 101 -5.07 2.25 13.33
CA ILE A 101 -4.62 3.63 13.18
C ILE A 101 -5.05 4.48 14.38
N ASP A 102 -6.27 4.29 14.87
CA ASP A 102 -6.75 5.00 16.06
C ASP A 102 -5.93 4.62 17.31
N GLU A 103 -5.59 3.34 17.46
CA GLU A 103 -4.68 2.86 18.52
C GLU A 103 -3.29 3.49 18.41
N LEU A 104 -2.73 3.56 17.20
CA LEU A 104 -1.40 4.16 16.96
C LEU A 104 -1.33 5.66 17.26
N LEU A 105 -2.46 6.36 17.18
CA LEU A 105 -2.55 7.81 17.38
C LEU A 105 -2.90 8.21 18.83
N THR A 106 -3.13 7.23 19.71
CA THR A 106 -3.51 7.44 21.11
C THR A 106 -2.30 7.43 22.03
#